data_AF-A0A1G8GN08-F1
#
_entry.id   AF-A0A1G8GN08-F1
#
_cell.length_a   1.000
_cell.length_b   1.000
_cell.length_c   1.000
_cell.angle_alpha   90.00
_cell.angle_beta   90.00
_cell.angle_gamma   90.00
#
_symmetry.space_group_name_H-M   'P 1'
#
loop_
_entity.id
_entity.type
_entity.pdbx_description
1 polymer ?
#
loop_
_entity_poly.entity_id
_entity_poly.type
_entity_poly.pdbx_seq_one_letter_code
_entity_poly.pdbx_strand_id
1 'polypeptide(L)'
;MKFFGIKENIFALLLTVIIAVGGAGVITAHAAGHIDTDATVTITAQVGKEDTSVFAQSYNGKVDINLYKIATLDEAGLPVLSPSYKNSGIDLSVLANNPKVADIEKNIVEPAVKAAGSQQADAVITASRQNNIFSGTATIDKGVGIYLYVPQPVSDEKYKYSFTSYVIYAPSSDFIVTGAADADKTWKYNVSFIIKPQETPIEVNIPDEPTPTHGDDDDVVGFGEDIIEMGSQVPLYGRSPKTGDSVLPIIFCGIAFIIGMAFILWYFRMASDNKKNNTK
;
A
#
# COMPACT_ATOMS: atom_id res chain seq x y z
N MET A 1 12.59 66.62 56.34
CA MET A 1 11.21 66.89 56.80
C MET A 1 10.34 67.00 55.56
N LYS A 2 9.44 66.05 55.29
CA LYS A 2 8.01 66.09 55.67
C LYS A 2 7.34 67.39 55.17
N PHE A 3 6.24 67.44 54.44
CA PHE A 3 5.22 66.49 53.96
C PHE A 3 4.15 67.36 53.25
N PHE A 4 3.17 66.73 52.60
CA PHE A 4 1.86 67.27 52.18
C PHE A 4 1.82 68.20 50.95
N GLY A 5 0.82 68.11 50.09
CA GLY A 5 -0.44 67.37 50.17
C GLY A 5 -1.40 67.81 49.06
N ILE A 6 -2.18 66.84 48.61
CA ILE A 6 -3.13 66.81 47.50
C ILE A 6 -4.39 67.68 47.80
N LYS A 7 -5.00 68.26 46.75
CA LYS A 7 -6.47 68.43 46.56
C LYS A 7 -6.75 68.99 45.15
N GLU A 8 -7.27 68.21 44.19
CA GLU A 8 -8.67 67.81 43.91
C GLU A 8 -9.25 68.57 42.70
N ASN A 9 -9.42 67.84 41.58
CA ASN A 9 -10.41 68.01 40.49
C ASN A 9 -10.09 66.93 39.43
N ILE A 10 -10.61 65.70 39.56
CA ILE A 10 -11.86 65.19 38.99
C ILE A 10 -11.96 65.41 37.46
N PHE A 11 -11.91 64.27 36.75
CA PHE A 11 -12.38 63.93 35.39
C PHE A 11 -11.30 63.38 34.46
N ALA A 12 -10.99 62.09 34.61
CA ALA A 12 -10.54 61.22 33.51
C ALA A 12 -10.53 59.76 34.00
N LEU A 13 -11.72 59.17 34.20
CA LEU A 13 -11.83 57.72 34.40
C LEU A 13 -11.85 57.08 33.00
N LEU A 14 -10.65 56.92 32.43
CA LEU A 14 -10.43 56.16 31.21
C LEU A 14 -10.22 54.69 31.61
N LEU A 15 -11.11 53.86 31.08
CA LEU A 15 -11.26 52.42 31.31
C LEU A 15 -9.93 51.67 31.11
N THR A 16 -9.27 51.28 32.21
CA THR A 16 -8.14 50.35 32.17
C THR A 16 -8.67 48.96 31.85
N VAL A 17 -8.60 48.56 30.58
CA VAL A 17 -8.77 47.17 30.17
C VAL A 17 -7.64 46.36 30.79
N ILE A 18 -8.01 45.44 31.68
CA ILE A 18 -7.16 44.39 32.23
C ILE A 18 -6.66 43.55 31.05
N ILE A 19 -5.40 43.71 30.64
CA ILE A 19 -4.67 42.67 29.90
C ILE A 19 -3.97 41.83 30.96
N ALA A 20 -4.72 40.88 31.53
CA ALA A 20 -4.16 39.79 32.30
C ALA A 20 -4.54 38.48 31.59
N VAL A 21 -3.50 37.77 31.15
CA VAL A 21 -3.52 36.36 30.75
C VAL A 21 -4.27 36.06 29.43
N GLY A 22 -3.73 36.60 28.34
CA GLY A 22 -4.01 36.13 26.99
C GLY A 22 -2.89 35.22 26.49
N GLY A 23 -3.06 33.91 26.66
CA GLY A 23 -2.49 32.87 25.81
C GLY A 23 -0.98 32.89 25.52
N ALA A 24 -0.18 32.34 26.42
CA ALA A 24 0.94 31.49 25.98
C ALA A 24 0.39 30.12 25.53
N GLY A 25 -0.60 30.15 24.64
CA GLY A 25 -0.89 29.00 23.79
C GLY A 25 0.22 29.04 22.76
N VAL A 26 1.23 28.19 22.94
CA VAL A 26 2.16 27.90 21.87
C VAL A 26 1.30 27.29 20.77
N ILE A 27 0.81 28.11 19.86
CA ILE A 27 0.26 27.63 18.60
C ILE A 27 1.51 27.16 17.86
N THR A 28 1.91 25.92 18.10
CA THR A 28 2.83 25.22 17.21
C THR A 28 2.06 25.00 15.91
N ALA A 29 2.00 26.05 15.09
CA ALA A 29 1.71 25.93 13.69
C ALA A 29 2.85 25.09 13.10
N HIS A 30 2.69 23.77 13.12
CA HIS A 30 3.55 22.85 12.39
C HIS A 30 3.24 23.04 10.90
N ALA A 31 3.79 24.10 10.32
CA ALA A 31 4.01 24.16 8.89
C ALA A 31 4.93 22.99 8.54
N ALA A 32 4.58 22.23 7.51
CA ALA A 32 5.50 21.25 6.94
C ALA A 32 6.80 22.01 6.61
N GLY A 33 7.95 21.49 7.05
CA GLY A 33 9.23 22.05 6.66
C GLY A 33 9.38 22.01 5.13
N HIS A 34 10.29 22.83 4.58
CA HIS A 34 10.62 22.74 3.17
C HIS A 34 11.22 21.37 2.83
N ILE A 35 10.95 20.87 1.63
CA ILE A 35 11.63 19.69 1.10
C ILE A 35 13.07 20.08 0.74
N ASP A 36 14.03 19.26 1.16
CA ASP A 36 15.39 19.29 0.63
C ASP A 36 15.39 18.56 -0.72
N THR A 37 15.34 19.33 -1.81
CA THR A 37 15.21 18.79 -3.17
C THR A 37 16.44 18.02 -3.65
N ASP A 38 17.60 18.22 -3.01
CA ASP A 38 18.85 17.52 -3.32
C ASP A 38 19.08 16.29 -2.43
N ALA A 39 18.15 15.99 -1.51
CA ALA A 39 18.31 14.86 -0.60
C ALA A 39 18.35 13.51 -1.32
N THR A 40 19.18 12.62 -0.80
CA THR A 40 19.14 11.19 -1.13
C THR A 40 17.84 10.58 -0.59
N VAL A 41 17.15 9.78 -1.42
CA VAL A 41 15.96 9.02 -1.00
C VAL A 41 16.25 7.53 -1.00
N THR A 42 15.58 6.81 -0.09
CA THR A 42 15.60 5.35 -0.03
C THR A 42 14.18 4.86 -0.29
N ILE A 43 14.00 4.02 -1.31
CA ILE A 43 12.70 3.45 -1.66
C ILE A 43 12.77 1.94 -1.45
N THR A 44 11.87 1.42 -0.61
CA THR A 44 11.79 0.00 -0.27
C THR A 44 10.52 -0.63 -0.83
N ALA A 45 10.67 -1.69 -1.62
CA ALA A 45 9.58 -2.56 -2.03
C ALA A 45 9.48 -3.72 -1.04
N GLN A 46 8.26 -4.08 -0.63
CA GLN A 46 8.06 -5.23 0.26
C GLN A 46 6.70 -5.89 0.01
N VAL A 47 6.55 -7.13 0.47
CA VAL A 47 5.23 -7.78 0.59
C VAL A 47 4.62 -7.43 1.95
N GLY A 48 3.29 -7.32 2.01
CA GLY A 48 2.60 -7.06 3.28
C GLY A 48 2.87 -8.16 4.30
N LYS A 49 3.09 -7.81 5.57
CA LYS A 49 3.35 -8.80 6.63
C LYS A 49 2.20 -9.79 6.83
N GLU A 50 0.97 -9.32 6.57
CA GLU A 50 -0.27 -10.09 6.68
C GLU A 50 -0.74 -10.64 5.31
N ASP A 51 0.10 -10.57 4.27
CA ASP A 51 -0.24 -11.08 2.95
C ASP A 51 -0.22 -12.62 2.97
N THR A 52 -1.35 -13.22 2.61
CA THR A 52 -1.55 -14.67 2.60
C THR A 52 -1.55 -15.27 1.19
N SER A 53 -1.19 -14.50 0.14
CA SER A 53 -1.07 -15.02 -1.22
C SER A 53 -0.05 -16.15 -1.33
N VAL A 54 -0.20 -17.01 -2.34
CA VAL A 54 0.78 -18.08 -2.61
C VAL A 54 2.16 -17.48 -2.88
N PHE A 55 2.22 -16.33 -3.56
CA PHE A 55 3.45 -15.55 -3.70
C PHE A 55 4.10 -15.23 -2.35
N ALA A 56 3.34 -14.63 -1.42
CA ALA A 56 3.83 -14.22 -0.11
C ALA A 56 4.28 -15.40 0.77
N GLN A 57 3.72 -16.60 0.55
CA GLN A 57 4.04 -17.78 1.34
C GLN A 57 5.19 -18.63 0.76
N SER A 58 5.28 -18.73 -0.56
CA SER A 58 6.06 -19.79 -1.20
C SER A 58 7.01 -19.34 -2.30
N TYR A 59 6.83 -18.14 -2.88
CA TYR A 59 7.75 -17.66 -3.90
C TYR A 59 9.12 -17.35 -3.29
N ASN A 60 10.16 -17.97 -3.87
CA ASN A 60 11.55 -17.87 -3.40
C ASN A 60 12.51 -17.26 -4.44
N GLY A 61 11.98 -16.76 -5.54
CA GLY A 61 12.76 -16.08 -6.57
C GLY A 61 13.00 -14.61 -6.25
N LYS A 62 13.45 -13.86 -7.26
CA LYS A 62 13.65 -12.41 -7.20
C LYS A 62 12.62 -11.71 -8.05
N VAL A 63 12.14 -10.56 -7.60
CA VAL A 63 11.33 -9.64 -8.39
C VAL A 63 12.14 -8.36 -8.59
N ASP A 64 12.39 -8.01 -9.84
CA ASP A 64 12.92 -6.69 -10.18
C ASP A 64 11.78 -5.69 -10.32
N ILE A 65 11.93 -4.53 -9.72
CA ILE A 65 10.97 -3.43 -9.78
C ILE A 65 11.67 -2.22 -10.38
N ASN A 66 11.25 -1.86 -11.58
CA ASN A 66 11.76 -0.68 -12.28
C ASN A 66 11.12 0.57 -11.68
N LEU A 67 11.95 1.54 -11.32
CA LEU A 67 11.54 2.85 -10.83
C LEU A 67 11.77 3.89 -11.92
N TYR A 68 10.72 4.65 -12.24
CA TYR A 68 10.78 5.75 -13.18
C TYR A 68 10.37 7.05 -12.51
N LYS A 69 11.25 8.04 -12.48
CA LYS A 69 11.02 9.35 -11.87
C LYS A 69 10.14 10.20 -12.79
N ILE A 70 8.83 10.06 -12.66
CA ILE A 70 7.85 10.74 -13.52
C ILE A 70 7.73 12.23 -13.21
N ALA A 71 8.05 12.67 -11.99
CA ALA A 71 8.04 14.08 -11.61
C ALA A 71 9.12 14.40 -10.56
N THR A 72 9.61 15.63 -10.56
CA THR A 72 10.39 16.22 -9.45
C THR A 72 9.44 16.93 -8.48
N LEU A 73 9.88 17.20 -7.26
CA LEU A 73 9.16 18.05 -6.29
C LEU A 73 9.97 19.33 -6.07
N ASP A 74 9.28 20.47 -5.93
CA ASP A 74 9.91 21.69 -5.43
C ASP A 74 9.99 21.73 -3.90
N GLU A 75 10.55 22.81 -3.34
CA GLU A 75 10.69 22.98 -1.89
C GLU A 75 9.34 22.99 -1.13
N ALA A 76 8.23 23.26 -1.82
CA ALA A 76 6.88 23.23 -1.28
C ALA A 76 6.19 21.86 -1.43
N GLY A 77 6.84 20.90 -2.10
CA GLY A 77 6.27 19.59 -2.41
C GLY A 77 5.29 19.60 -3.58
N LEU A 78 5.31 20.65 -4.41
CA LEU A 78 4.50 20.68 -5.63
C LEU A 78 5.21 19.90 -6.75
N PRO A 79 4.50 18.98 -7.42
CA PRO A 79 5.12 18.14 -8.41
C PRO A 79 5.24 18.83 -9.78
N VAL A 80 6.39 18.63 -10.41
CA VAL A 80 6.69 19.11 -11.76
C VAL A 80 7.07 17.92 -12.62
N LEU A 81 6.33 17.71 -13.71
CA LEU A 81 6.49 16.56 -14.59
C LEU A 81 7.90 16.54 -15.22
N SER A 82 8.57 15.39 -15.15
CA SER A 82 9.90 15.19 -15.72
C SER A 82 9.88 15.40 -17.24
N PRO A 83 10.97 15.91 -17.85
CA PRO A 83 11.00 16.22 -19.28
C PRO A 83 10.59 15.06 -20.19
N SER A 84 11.00 13.84 -19.85
CA SER A 84 10.71 12.63 -20.61
C SER A 84 9.24 12.20 -20.58
N TYR A 85 8.43 12.80 -19.69
CA TYR A 85 7.01 12.50 -19.52
C TYR A 85 6.08 13.63 -19.96
N LYS A 86 6.57 14.79 -20.43
CA LYS A 86 5.72 15.96 -20.76
C LYS A 86 4.56 15.68 -21.73
N ASN A 87 4.74 14.76 -22.66
CA ASN A 87 3.75 14.42 -23.69
C ASN A 87 3.12 13.04 -23.50
N SER A 88 3.21 12.46 -22.30
CA SER A 88 2.67 11.13 -22.00
C SER A 88 1.16 11.12 -21.71
N GLY A 89 0.56 12.30 -21.51
CA GLY A 89 -0.83 12.43 -21.05
C GLY A 89 -0.99 12.27 -19.54
N ILE A 90 0.11 12.29 -18.77
CA ILE A 90 0.06 12.34 -17.31
C ILE A 90 -0.51 13.69 -16.85
N ASP A 91 -1.55 13.65 -16.02
CA ASP A 91 -2.11 14.81 -15.34
C ASP A 91 -1.86 14.72 -13.83
N LEU A 92 -0.88 15.48 -13.34
CA LEU A 92 -0.54 15.55 -11.92
C LEU A 92 -1.51 16.41 -11.11
N SER A 93 -2.41 17.17 -11.76
CA SER A 93 -3.37 18.02 -11.05
C SER A 93 -4.39 17.21 -10.27
N VAL A 94 -4.63 15.95 -10.66
CA VAL A 94 -5.52 15.02 -9.93
C VAL A 94 -4.99 14.65 -8.54
N LEU A 95 -3.71 14.91 -8.25
CA LEU A 95 -3.11 14.74 -6.91
C LEU A 95 -3.55 15.86 -5.96
N ALA A 96 -4.02 17.00 -6.49
CA ALA A 96 -4.62 18.04 -5.70
C ALA A 96 -6.05 17.66 -5.28
N ASN A 97 -6.45 18.04 -4.06
CA ASN A 97 -7.82 17.98 -3.57
C ASN A 97 -8.43 16.57 -3.43
N ASN A 98 -7.92 15.80 -2.46
CA ASN A 98 -8.47 14.48 -2.08
C ASN A 98 -8.51 13.49 -3.28
N PRO A 99 -7.32 13.08 -3.76
CA PRO A 99 -7.22 12.25 -4.95
C PRO A 99 -7.93 10.92 -4.77
N LYS A 100 -8.65 10.47 -5.79
CA LYS A 100 -9.24 9.13 -5.82
C LYS A 100 -8.30 8.17 -6.52
N VAL A 101 -8.27 6.91 -6.05
CA VAL A 101 -7.44 5.85 -6.63
C VAL A 101 -7.68 5.71 -8.13
N ALA A 102 -8.95 5.64 -8.57
CA ALA A 102 -9.29 5.52 -9.99
C ALA A 102 -8.81 6.71 -10.85
N ASP A 103 -8.77 7.93 -10.28
CA ASP A 103 -8.28 9.10 -10.99
C ASP A 103 -6.76 9.08 -11.11
N ILE A 104 -6.04 8.60 -10.09
CA ILE A 104 -4.59 8.39 -10.15
C ILE A 104 -4.25 7.30 -11.17
N GLU A 105 -4.96 6.17 -11.13
CA GLU A 105 -4.74 5.05 -12.06
C GLU A 105 -4.90 5.51 -13.51
N LYS A 106 -6.04 6.14 -13.82
CA LYS A 106 -6.38 6.57 -15.17
C LYS A 106 -5.50 7.71 -15.68
N ASN A 107 -5.26 8.73 -14.86
CA ASN A 107 -4.64 9.98 -15.32
C ASN A 107 -3.13 10.06 -15.06
N ILE A 108 -2.56 9.12 -14.28
CA ILE A 108 -1.12 9.09 -13.99
C ILE A 108 -0.53 7.72 -14.32
N VAL A 109 -1.03 6.65 -13.70
CA VAL A 109 -0.37 5.34 -13.79
C VAL A 109 -0.43 4.78 -15.20
N GLU A 110 -1.60 4.69 -15.82
CA GLU A 110 -1.77 4.19 -17.18
C GLU A 110 -0.92 4.94 -18.22
N PRO A 111 -0.97 6.28 -18.33
CA PRO A 111 -0.13 7.02 -19.27
C PRO A 111 1.37 6.89 -18.93
N ALA A 112 1.74 6.85 -17.64
CA ALA A 112 3.12 6.67 -17.23
C ALA A 112 3.67 5.29 -17.62
N VAL A 113 2.93 4.20 -17.41
CA VAL A 113 3.32 2.85 -17.81
C VAL A 113 3.52 2.77 -19.33
N LYS A 114 2.61 3.36 -20.12
CA LYS A 114 2.74 3.41 -21.58
C LYS A 114 4.01 4.15 -22.01
N ALA A 115 4.31 5.29 -21.39
CA ALA A 115 5.51 6.07 -21.69
C ALA A 115 6.80 5.36 -21.24
N ALA A 116 6.78 4.72 -20.07
CA ALA A 116 7.91 4.01 -19.48
C ALA A 116 8.40 2.83 -20.33
N GLY A 117 7.52 2.18 -21.12
CA GLY A 117 7.90 1.08 -22.00
C GLY A 117 8.96 1.42 -23.07
N SER A 118 9.25 2.71 -23.27
CA SER A 118 10.30 3.21 -24.18
C SER A 118 11.49 3.85 -23.46
N GLN A 119 11.51 3.85 -22.13
CA GLN A 119 12.51 4.54 -21.30
C GLN A 119 13.34 3.55 -20.50
N GLN A 120 14.56 3.96 -20.17
CA GLN A 120 15.36 3.27 -19.17
C GLN A 120 14.86 3.65 -17.77
N ALA A 121 14.81 2.68 -16.86
CA ALA A 121 14.50 2.94 -15.47
C ALA A 121 15.58 3.80 -14.81
N ASP A 122 15.17 4.77 -13.97
CA ASP A 122 16.08 5.60 -13.18
C ASP A 122 16.79 4.79 -12.08
N ALA A 123 16.10 3.76 -11.58
CA ALA A 123 16.65 2.79 -10.64
C ALA A 123 15.90 1.45 -10.74
N VAL A 124 16.52 0.38 -10.22
CA VAL A 124 15.89 -0.94 -10.11
C VAL A 124 16.01 -1.40 -8.65
N ILE A 125 14.88 -1.79 -8.07
CA ILE A 125 14.86 -2.53 -6.81
C ILE A 125 14.83 -4.02 -7.14
N THR A 126 15.81 -4.79 -6.67
CA THR A 126 15.74 -6.26 -6.71
C THR A 126 15.26 -6.75 -5.35
N ALA A 127 14.00 -7.17 -5.27
CA ALA A 127 13.40 -7.71 -4.05
C ALA A 127 13.48 -9.23 -4.01
N SER A 128 13.78 -9.78 -2.85
CA SER A 128 13.87 -11.23 -2.63
C SER A 128 13.57 -11.59 -1.19
N ARG A 129 13.36 -12.88 -0.91
CA ARG A 129 13.12 -13.35 0.46
C ARG A 129 14.44 -13.49 1.22
N GLN A 130 14.57 -12.76 2.31
CA GLN A 130 15.64 -12.92 3.30
C GLN A 130 15.03 -12.97 4.70
N ASN A 131 15.39 -13.97 5.51
CA ASN A 131 14.86 -14.16 6.86
C ASN A 131 13.32 -14.13 6.92
N ASN A 132 12.66 -14.81 5.98
CA ASN A 132 11.21 -14.84 5.79
C ASN A 132 10.54 -13.50 5.45
N ILE A 133 11.32 -12.45 5.17
CA ILE A 133 10.82 -11.14 4.75
C ILE A 133 11.14 -10.98 3.27
N PHE A 134 10.12 -10.73 2.45
CA PHE A 134 10.31 -10.39 1.04
C PHE A 134 10.44 -8.88 0.91
N SER A 135 11.65 -8.40 0.61
CA SER A 135 11.91 -6.98 0.42
C SER A 135 13.10 -6.71 -0.48
N GLY A 136 13.20 -5.47 -0.95
CA GLY A 136 14.35 -4.92 -1.65
C GLY A 136 14.34 -3.40 -1.54
N THR A 137 15.51 -2.78 -1.70
CA THR A 137 15.67 -1.34 -1.54
C THR A 137 16.55 -0.77 -2.64
N ALA A 138 16.25 0.45 -3.08
CA ALA A 138 17.11 1.28 -3.90
C ALA A 138 17.35 2.63 -3.20
N THR A 139 18.60 3.10 -3.26
CA THR A 139 18.99 4.43 -2.79
C THR A 139 19.31 5.29 -4.00
N ILE A 140 18.67 6.45 -4.10
CA ILE A 140 18.77 7.35 -5.26
C ILE A 140 19.28 8.70 -4.76
N ASP A 141 20.50 9.05 -5.18
CA ASP A 141 21.07 10.36 -4.88
C ASP A 141 20.29 11.47 -5.60
N LYS A 142 20.07 12.60 -4.93
CA LYS A 142 19.19 13.69 -5.41
C LYS A 142 17.83 13.16 -5.92
N GLY A 143 17.30 12.20 -5.19
CA GLY A 143 16.21 11.34 -5.65
C GLY A 143 14.82 11.89 -5.35
N VAL A 144 14.68 13.12 -4.86
CA VAL A 144 13.37 13.71 -4.55
C VAL A 144 12.46 13.78 -5.79
N GLY A 145 11.27 13.19 -5.72
CA GLY A 145 10.31 13.12 -6.81
C GLY A 145 9.12 12.19 -6.57
N ILE A 146 8.28 12.06 -7.61
CA ILE A 146 7.25 11.03 -7.73
C ILE A 146 7.76 9.96 -8.67
N TYR A 147 7.68 8.70 -8.24
CA TYR A 147 8.13 7.55 -9.01
C TYR A 147 6.96 6.67 -9.41
N LEU A 148 6.91 6.27 -10.68
CA LEU A 148 6.19 5.08 -11.11
C LEU A 148 7.04 3.87 -10.77
N TYR A 149 6.50 2.90 -10.04
CA TYR A 149 7.11 1.60 -9.87
C TYR A 149 6.41 0.56 -10.76
N VAL A 150 7.21 -0.25 -11.47
CA VAL A 150 6.74 -1.28 -12.39
C VAL A 150 7.41 -2.61 -12.02
N PRO A 151 6.78 -3.43 -11.15
CA PRO A 151 7.31 -4.74 -10.81
C PRO A 151 7.21 -5.67 -12.02
N GLN A 152 8.31 -6.36 -12.34
CA GLN A 152 8.34 -7.28 -13.47
C GLN A 152 7.60 -8.57 -13.13
N PRO A 153 6.83 -9.15 -14.09
CA PRO A 153 6.19 -10.43 -13.88
C PRO A 153 7.25 -11.52 -13.69
N VAL A 154 6.94 -12.49 -12.84
CA VAL A 154 7.81 -13.63 -12.55
C VAL A 154 7.01 -14.92 -12.57
N SER A 155 7.67 -16.06 -12.62
CA SER A 155 7.03 -17.36 -12.53
C SER A 155 7.87 -18.34 -11.72
N ASP A 156 7.21 -19.34 -11.17
CA ASP A 156 7.85 -20.56 -10.69
C ASP A 156 7.29 -21.77 -11.46
N GLU A 157 7.49 -22.99 -10.93
CA GLU A 157 7.02 -24.23 -11.54
C GLU A 157 5.49 -24.35 -11.61
N LYS A 158 4.75 -23.62 -10.76
CA LYS A 158 3.31 -23.80 -10.55
C LYS A 158 2.49 -22.58 -10.92
N TYR A 159 3.05 -21.38 -10.82
CA TYR A 159 2.34 -20.12 -10.96
C TYR A 159 3.11 -19.10 -11.79
N LYS A 160 2.35 -18.29 -12.51
CA LYS A 160 2.78 -16.98 -13.01
C LYS A 160 2.27 -15.91 -12.05
N TYR A 161 3.13 -14.95 -11.76
CA TYR A 161 2.85 -13.83 -10.88
C TYR A 161 2.95 -12.53 -11.67
N SER A 162 1.89 -11.74 -11.58
CA SER A 162 1.83 -10.37 -12.08
C SER A 162 1.62 -9.42 -10.92
N PHE A 163 1.89 -8.13 -11.13
CA PHE A 163 1.82 -7.13 -10.07
C PHE A 163 1.18 -5.86 -10.59
N THR A 164 0.47 -5.16 -9.71
CA THR A 164 -0.06 -3.82 -10.02
C THR A 164 1.05 -2.78 -9.95
N SER A 165 1.25 -2.05 -11.04
CA SER A 165 2.12 -0.86 -11.06
C SER A 165 1.40 0.34 -10.45
N TYR A 166 2.12 1.24 -9.80
CA TYR A 166 1.52 2.45 -9.21
C TYR A 166 2.58 3.53 -8.97
N VAL A 167 2.18 4.65 -8.35
CA VAL A 167 3.07 5.75 -8.02
C VAL A 167 3.37 5.87 -6.53
N ILE A 168 4.54 6.42 -6.19
CA ILE A 168 4.95 6.74 -4.83
C ILE A 168 5.63 8.11 -4.77
N TYR A 169 5.36 8.85 -3.70
CA TYR A 169 6.08 10.07 -3.33
C TYR A 169 7.35 9.73 -2.55
N ALA A 170 8.48 10.33 -2.93
CA ALA A 170 9.74 10.26 -2.19
C ALA A 170 10.38 11.67 -2.15
N PRO A 171 10.40 12.38 -1.01
CA PRO A 171 9.92 11.97 0.30
C PRO A 171 8.39 11.90 0.38
N SER A 172 7.89 11.25 1.42
CA SER A 172 6.46 11.20 1.76
C SER A 172 6.24 11.77 3.18
N SER A 173 4.99 11.81 3.63
CA SER A 173 4.61 12.15 5.00
C SER A 173 3.37 11.36 5.42
N ASP A 174 3.06 11.31 6.71
CA ASP A 174 1.85 10.61 7.16
C ASP A 174 0.60 11.33 6.65
N PHE A 175 0.66 12.65 6.49
CA PHE A 175 -0.37 13.44 5.81
C PHE A 175 -0.60 13.00 4.37
N ILE A 176 0.45 12.78 3.57
CA ILE A 176 0.29 12.33 2.17
C ILE A 176 -0.30 10.92 2.11
N VAL A 177 0.12 10.03 3.01
CA VAL A 177 -0.32 8.63 3.02
C VAL A 177 -1.77 8.50 3.49
N THR A 178 -2.19 9.27 4.49
CA THR A 178 -3.49 9.10 5.15
C THR A 178 -4.53 10.16 4.77
N GLY A 179 -4.09 11.33 4.31
CA GLY A 179 -4.95 12.49 4.10
C GLY A 179 -5.53 13.09 5.39
N ALA A 180 -5.13 12.60 6.57
CA ALA A 180 -5.68 13.04 7.84
C ALA A 180 -5.10 14.40 8.24
N ALA A 181 -5.96 15.36 8.58
CA ALA A 181 -5.56 16.75 8.83
C ALA A 181 -4.57 16.91 10.01
N ASP A 182 -4.61 15.96 10.96
CA ASP A 182 -3.79 15.87 12.17
C ASP A 182 -2.56 14.95 12.02
N ALA A 183 -2.36 14.34 10.85
CA ALA A 183 -1.20 13.50 10.60
C ALA A 183 0.10 14.31 10.55
N ASP A 184 1.21 13.66 10.91
CA ASP A 184 2.54 14.24 10.85
C ASP A 184 2.92 14.63 9.41
N LYS A 185 3.33 15.89 9.25
CA LYS A 185 3.72 16.51 7.98
C LYS A 185 5.24 16.47 7.76
N THR A 186 5.99 15.87 8.68
CA THR A 186 7.44 15.72 8.56
C THR A 186 7.78 14.86 7.35
N TRP A 187 8.68 15.37 6.51
CA TRP A 187 9.15 14.66 5.32
C TRP A 187 10.00 13.46 5.68
N LYS A 188 9.62 12.29 5.15
CA LYS A 188 10.31 11.01 5.31
C LYS A 188 10.96 10.64 3.97
N TYR A 189 12.29 10.66 3.93
CA TYR A 189 13.09 10.34 2.73
C TYR A 189 13.34 8.84 2.56
N ASN A 190 13.08 8.04 3.60
CA ASN A 190 12.96 6.60 3.51
C ASN A 190 11.48 6.24 3.40
N VAL A 191 11.07 5.77 2.24
CA VAL A 191 9.68 5.44 1.92
C VAL A 191 9.57 3.97 1.52
N SER A 192 8.38 3.41 1.69
CA SER A 192 8.12 2.03 1.29
C SER A 192 6.75 1.88 0.65
N PHE A 193 6.61 0.87 -0.21
CA PHE A 193 5.34 0.44 -0.78
C PHE A 193 5.18 -1.07 -0.70
N ILE A 194 3.92 -1.51 -0.75
CA ILE A 194 3.57 -2.92 -0.81
C ILE A 194 3.38 -3.32 -2.27
N ILE A 195 4.13 -4.32 -2.74
CA ILE A 195 3.83 -4.98 -4.02
C ILE A 195 2.63 -5.91 -3.83
N LYS A 196 1.67 -5.86 -4.75
CA LYS A 196 0.45 -6.66 -4.72
C LYS A 196 0.52 -7.75 -5.79
N PRO A 197 0.83 -9.00 -5.43
CA PRO A 197 0.90 -10.11 -6.39
C PRO A 197 -0.51 -10.55 -6.81
N GLN A 198 -0.63 -10.91 -8.09
CA GLN A 198 -1.76 -11.67 -8.63
C GLN A 198 -1.21 -12.94 -9.28
N GLU A 199 -1.69 -14.08 -8.80
CA GLU A 199 -1.22 -15.41 -9.17
C GLU A 199 -2.15 -16.11 -10.16
N THR A 200 -1.55 -16.79 -11.15
CA THR A 200 -2.26 -17.56 -12.18
C THR A 200 -1.59 -18.93 -12.30
N PRO A 201 -2.31 -20.05 -12.05
CA PRO A 201 -1.77 -21.38 -12.20
C PRO A 201 -1.23 -21.64 -13.62
N ILE A 202 -0.16 -22.41 -13.73
CA ILE A 202 0.34 -22.91 -15.02
C ILE A 202 -0.42 -24.20 -15.35
N GLU A 203 -1.23 -24.17 -16.40
CA GLU A 203 -1.90 -25.37 -16.91
C GLU A 203 -0.90 -26.24 -17.70
N VAL A 204 -0.72 -27.48 -17.26
CA VAL A 204 0.05 -28.48 -18.01
C VAL A 204 -0.95 -29.30 -18.81
N ASN A 205 -0.95 -29.14 -20.14
CA ASN A 205 -1.74 -29.99 -21.02
C ASN A 205 -1.03 -31.35 -21.13
N ILE A 206 -1.62 -32.38 -20.51
CA ILE A 206 -1.17 -33.76 -20.70
C ILE A 206 -1.77 -34.21 -22.03
N PRO A 207 -0.96 -34.51 -23.06
CA PRO A 207 -1.51 -35.03 -24.32
C PRO A 207 -2.31 -36.29 -24.01
N ASP A 208 -3.49 -36.41 -24.63
CA ASP A 208 -4.30 -37.62 -24.53
C ASP A 208 -3.40 -38.81 -24.89
N GLU A 209 -3.20 -39.69 -23.91
CA GLU A 209 -2.47 -40.93 -24.10
C GLU A 209 -3.09 -41.64 -25.32
N PRO A 210 -2.29 -42.07 -26.32
CA PRO A 210 -2.87 -42.75 -27.47
C PRO A 210 -3.66 -43.94 -26.94
N THR A 211 -4.97 -43.91 -27.15
CA THR A 211 -5.85 -45.01 -26.77
C THR A 211 -5.25 -46.27 -27.39
N PRO A 212 -4.95 -47.33 -26.62
CA PRO A 212 -4.38 -48.53 -27.19
C PRO A 212 -5.37 -49.05 -28.24
N THR A 213 -5.04 -48.88 -29.51
CA THR A 213 -5.71 -49.61 -30.58
C THR A 213 -5.30 -51.05 -30.35
N HIS A 214 -6.21 -51.84 -29.79
CA HIS A 214 -6.11 -53.29 -29.82
C HIS A 214 -6.23 -53.66 -31.31
N GLY A 215 -5.08 -53.71 -31.98
CA GLY A 215 -4.98 -54.37 -33.26
C GLY A 215 -5.23 -55.84 -33.00
N ASP A 216 -6.31 -56.37 -33.56
CA ASP A 216 -6.37 -57.78 -33.89
C ASP A 216 -5.19 -58.04 -34.83
N ASP A 217 -4.07 -58.56 -34.29
CA ASP A 217 -3.05 -59.37 -34.97
C ASP A 217 -1.77 -59.41 -34.08
N ASP A 218 -1.63 -60.53 -33.37
CA ASP A 218 -0.45 -61.39 -33.07
C ASP A 218 1.01 -60.87 -33.11
N ASP A 219 1.30 -59.57 -33.03
CA ASP A 219 2.68 -59.08 -32.95
C ASP A 219 3.13 -58.84 -31.50
N VAL A 220 4.03 -59.72 -31.04
CA VAL A 220 4.76 -59.59 -29.78
C VAL A 220 5.63 -58.34 -29.83
N VAL A 221 5.15 -57.26 -29.22
CA VAL A 221 5.95 -56.06 -28.95
C VAL A 221 6.94 -56.40 -27.84
N GLY A 222 8.22 -56.52 -28.20
CA GLY A 222 9.30 -56.68 -27.24
C GLY A 222 9.45 -55.43 -26.38
N PHE A 223 9.05 -55.51 -25.12
CA PHE A 223 9.35 -54.47 -24.13
C PHE A 223 10.83 -54.57 -23.74
N GLY A 224 11.60 -53.56 -24.15
CA GLY A 224 12.92 -53.32 -23.57
C GLY A 224 12.76 -53.02 -22.08
N GLU A 225 13.45 -53.79 -21.25
CA GLU A 225 13.58 -53.55 -19.82
C GLU A 225 14.30 -52.20 -19.61
N ASP A 226 13.55 -51.16 -19.29
CA ASP A 226 14.02 -50.12 -18.38
C ASP A 226 13.03 -50.09 -17.21
N ILE A 227 13.47 -50.70 -16.12
CA ILE A 227 12.77 -50.73 -14.85
C ILE A 227 12.80 -49.31 -14.29
N ILE A 228 11.74 -48.52 -14.53
CA ILE A 228 11.47 -47.36 -13.69
C ILE A 228 10.76 -47.87 -12.45
N GLU A 229 11.55 -48.00 -11.38
CA GLU A 229 11.09 -48.26 -10.03
C GLU A 229 10.28 -47.05 -9.53
N MET A 230 9.00 -46.95 -9.91
CA MET A 230 8.07 -46.02 -9.27
C MET A 230 7.62 -46.62 -7.95
N GLY A 231 8.34 -46.26 -6.89
CA GLY A 231 7.94 -46.47 -5.51
C GLY A 231 6.48 -46.06 -5.30
N SER A 232 5.68 -47.05 -4.94
CA SER A 232 4.28 -46.95 -4.58
C SER A 232 4.01 -45.91 -3.49
N GLN A 233 2.96 -45.10 -3.67
CA GLN A 233 1.78 -45.09 -2.79
C GLN A 233 0.81 -44.00 -3.28
N VAL A 234 -0.04 -44.36 -4.25
CA VAL A 234 -1.33 -43.68 -4.44
C VAL A 234 -2.36 -44.46 -3.63
N PRO A 235 -3.01 -43.87 -2.61
CA PRO A 235 -4.21 -44.46 -2.07
C PRO A 235 -5.36 -44.19 -3.04
N LEU A 236 -5.60 -45.13 -3.94
CA LEU A 236 -6.88 -45.31 -4.62
C LEU A 236 -7.85 -46.02 -3.66
N TYR A 237 -8.50 -45.26 -2.77
CA TYR A 237 -9.79 -45.65 -2.19
C TYR A 237 -10.65 -44.42 -1.93
N GLY A 238 -11.85 -44.46 -2.51
CA GLY A 238 -12.73 -43.32 -2.64
C GLY A 238 -13.46 -42.88 -1.37
N ARG A 239 -13.91 -41.63 -1.44
CA ARG A 239 -15.23 -41.20 -1.00
C ARG A 239 -15.54 -39.89 -1.71
N SER A 240 -16.75 -39.75 -2.21
CA SER A 240 -17.30 -38.51 -2.72
C SER A 240 -16.83 -37.32 -1.89
N PRO A 241 -16.37 -36.20 -2.48
CA PRO A 241 -16.32 -34.96 -1.73
C PRO A 241 -17.77 -34.60 -1.45
N LYS A 242 -18.27 -35.03 -0.28
CA LYS A 242 -19.40 -34.38 0.36
C LYS A 242 -19.04 -32.90 0.38
N THR A 243 -19.90 -32.11 -0.24
CA THR A 243 -20.11 -30.69 0.04
C THR A 243 -19.70 -30.35 1.46
N GLY A 244 -18.48 -29.83 1.60
CA GLY A 244 -18.01 -29.17 2.80
C GLY A 244 -18.49 -27.73 2.75
N ASP A 245 -19.82 -27.54 2.77
CA ASP A 245 -20.43 -26.32 3.28
C ASP A 245 -19.97 -26.19 4.73
N SER A 246 -18.78 -25.62 4.91
CA SER A 246 -18.36 -25.13 6.19
C SER A 246 -19.21 -23.88 6.41
N VAL A 247 -20.32 -24.05 7.12
CA VAL A 247 -21.10 -22.93 7.68
C VAL A 247 -20.30 -22.24 8.80
N LEU A 248 -19.13 -22.76 9.16
CA LEU A 248 -18.24 -22.22 10.19
C LEU A 248 -17.76 -20.77 9.94
N PRO A 249 -17.32 -20.34 8.74
CA PRO A 249 -16.94 -18.94 8.50
C PRO A 249 -18.15 -18.01 8.55
N ILE A 250 -19.34 -18.49 8.15
CA ILE A 250 -20.60 -17.73 8.18
C ILE A 250 -21.08 -17.56 9.62
N ILE A 251 -20.96 -18.59 10.47
CA ILE A 251 -21.33 -18.54 11.89
C ILE A 251 -20.38 -17.60 12.65
N PHE A 252 -19.08 -17.65 12.39
CA PHE A 252 -18.12 -16.72 13.01
C PHE A 252 -18.34 -15.27 12.57
N CYS A 253 -18.67 -15.03 11.28
CA CYS A 253 -18.98 -13.69 10.79
C CYS A 253 -20.33 -13.15 11.35
N GLY A 254 -21.33 -14.01 11.53
CA GLY A 254 -22.62 -13.64 12.11
C GLY A 254 -22.53 -13.29 13.60
N ILE A 255 -21.72 -14.02 14.37
CA ILE A 255 -21.52 -13.74 15.81
C ILE A 255 -20.81 -12.40 16.01
N ALA A 256 -19.79 -12.08 15.20
CA ALA A 256 -19.11 -10.78 15.27
C ALA A 256 -20.03 -9.61 14.94
N PHE A 257 -20.92 -9.77 13.95
CA PHE A 257 -21.91 -8.75 13.58
C PHE A 257 -22.96 -8.52 14.68
N ILE A 258 -23.46 -9.60 15.31
CA ILE A 258 -24.43 -9.51 16.41
C ILE A 258 -23.81 -8.84 17.65
N ILE A 259 -22.55 -9.17 17.97
CA ILE A 259 -21.81 -8.53 19.07
C ILE A 259 -21.61 -7.03 18.78
N GLY A 260 -21.22 -6.67 17.54
CA GLY A 260 -21.08 -5.26 17.14
C GLY A 260 -22.38 -4.46 17.27
N MET A 261 -23.50 -5.04 16.83
CA MET A 261 -24.81 -4.40 16.98
C MET A 261 -25.23 -4.23 18.45
N ALA A 262 -24.91 -5.20 19.31
CA ALA A 262 -25.19 -5.11 20.75
C ALA A 262 -24.38 -3.98 21.42
N PHE A 263 -23.11 -3.78 21.04
CA PHE A 263 -22.30 -2.66 21.52
C PHE A 263 -22.85 -1.30 21.10
N ILE A 264 -23.32 -1.18 19.85
CA ILE A 264 -23.93 0.07 19.36
C ILE A 264 -25.23 0.38 20.12
N LEU A 265 -26.09 -0.62 20.33
CA LEU A 265 -27.33 -0.43 21.11
C LEU A 265 -27.04 -0.11 22.57
N TRP A 266 -26.03 -0.74 23.18
CA TRP A 266 -25.61 -0.44 24.54
C TRP A 266 -25.07 0.99 24.67
N TYR A 267 -24.26 1.44 23.71
CA TYR A 267 -23.76 2.82 23.64
C TYR A 267 -24.91 3.84 23.55
N PHE A 268 -25.90 3.62 22.67
CA PHE A 268 -27.05 4.51 22.58
C PHE A 268 -27.92 4.51 23.84
N ARG A 269 -28.08 3.37 24.50
CA ARG A 269 -28.79 3.29 25.78
C ARG A 269 -28.07 4.08 26.87
N MET A 270 -26.75 3.96 26.98
CA MET A 270 -25.94 4.71 27.94
C MET A 270 -25.98 6.22 27.65
N ALA A 271 -25.92 6.62 26.38
CA ALA A 271 -26.06 8.01 25.96
C ALA A 271 -27.46 8.59 26.24
N SER A 272 -28.51 7.78 26.11
CA SER A 272 -29.89 8.13 26.48
C SER A 272 -30.06 8.31 28.00
N ASP A 273 -29.48 7.41 28.80
CA ASP A 273 -29.59 7.48 30.26
C ASP A 273 -28.81 8.69 30.83
N ASN A 274 -27.68 9.06 30.20
CA ASN A 274 -26.98 10.32 30.51
C ASN A 274 -27.77 11.58 30.16
N LYS A 275 -28.65 11.54 29.14
CA LYS A 275 -29.54 12.67 28.84
C LYS A 275 -30.67 12.81 29.86
N LYS A 276 -31.22 11.70 30.37
CA LYS A 276 -32.29 11.73 31.38
C LYS A 276 -31.81 12.16 32.77
N ASN A 277 -30.55 11.87 33.12
CA ASN A 277 -29.96 12.29 34.39
C ASN A 277 -29.53 13.76 34.43
N ASN A 278 -29.50 14.45 33.28
CA ASN A 278 -29.20 15.88 33.17
C ASN A 278 -30.45 16.77 33.04
N THR A 279 -31.64 16.22 33.27
CA THR A 279 -32.92 16.97 33.25
C THR A 279 -33.73 16.82 34.54
N LYS A 280 -33.06 16.55 35.67
CA LYS A 280 -33.65 16.67 37.00
C LYS A 280 -32.99 17.79 37.80
#